data_AF-A0A9C6WD43-F1
#
_entry.id   AF-A0A9C6WD43-F1
#
_cell.length_a   1.000
_cell.length_b   1.000
_cell.length_c   1.000
_cell.angle_alpha   90.00
_cell.angle_beta   90.00
_cell.angle_gamma   90.00
#
_symmetry.space_group_name_H-M   'P 1'
#
loop_
_entity.id
_entity.type
_entity.pdbx_description
1 polymer ?
#
loop_
_entity_poly.entity_id
_entity_poly.type
_entity_poly.pdbx_seq_one_letter_code
_entity_poly.pdbx_strand_id
1 'polypeptide(L)'
;MPPEAVDLVSRLLQYSPILRCTALDALTHPFFDELRDPNTRLPNGRFLPPLFNFKSHELKGVPIETLVKLVPEHARKQCPFLGL
;
A
#
# COMPACT_ATOMS: atom_id res chain seq x y z
N MET A 1 -15.74 -11.89 8.33
CA MET A 1 -14.45 -11.18 8.20
C MET A 1 -14.16 -11.00 6.72
N PRO A 2 -13.52 -9.90 6.31
CA PRO A 2 -13.06 -9.74 4.93
C PRO A 2 -12.06 -10.87 4.61
N PRO A 3 -12.28 -11.69 3.57
CA PRO A 3 -11.36 -12.77 3.23
C PRO A 3 -9.94 -12.25 2.94
N GLU A 4 -9.80 -11.01 2.49
CA GLU A 4 -8.54 -10.33 2.20
C GLU A 4 -7.71 -10.10 3.47
N ALA A 5 -8.35 -9.81 4.60
CA ALA A 5 -7.66 -9.61 5.87
C ALA A 5 -7.02 -10.92 6.37
N VAL A 6 -7.75 -12.03 6.21
CA VAL A 6 -7.28 -13.36 6.61
C VAL A 6 -6.13 -13.81 5.71
N ASP A 7 -6.21 -13.56 4.40
CA ASP A 7 -5.13 -13.88 3.45
C ASP A 7 -3.84 -13.11 3.78
N LEU A 8 -3.95 -11.80 4.05
CA LEU A 8 -2.80 -10.97 4.41
C LEU A 8 -2.10 -11.48 5.68
N VAL A 9 -2.89 -11.76 6.74
CA VAL A 9 -2.35 -12.26 8.00
C VAL A 9 -1.71 -13.63 7.81
N SER A 10 -2.29 -14.50 6.98
CA SER A 10 -1.72 -15.81 6.66
C SER A 10 -0.38 -15.70 5.94
N ARG A 11 -0.20 -14.72 5.06
CA ARG A 11 1.07 -14.46 4.36
C ARG A 11 2.14 -13.83 5.26
N LEU A 12 1.73 -13.06 6.26
CA LEU A 12 2.64 -12.45 7.24
C LEU A 12 3.08 -13.45 8.32
N LEU A 13 2.15 -14.22 8.86
CA LEU A 13 2.36 -15.17 9.95
C LEU A 13 2.82 -16.54 9.44
N GLN A 14 3.86 -16.54 8.60
CA GLN A 14 4.52 -17.76 8.16
C GLN A 14 5.64 -18.15 9.14
N TYR A 15 5.69 -19.44 9.48
CA TYR A 15 6.76 -20.02 10.30
C TYR A 15 8.13 -19.80 9.64
N SER A 16 8.20 -20.06 8.33
CA SER A 16 9.42 -19.84 7.56
C SER A 16 9.59 -18.35 7.23
N PRO A 17 10.71 -17.72 7.62
CA PRO A 17 10.92 -16.29 7.38
C PRO A 17 11.03 -15.94 5.89
N ILE A 18 11.50 -16.88 5.06
CA ILE A 18 11.61 -16.69 3.60
C ILE A 18 10.26 -16.75 2.88
N LEU A 19 9.23 -17.32 3.51
CA LEU A 19 7.88 -17.38 2.94
C LEU A 19 7.00 -16.20 3.37
N ARG A 20 7.49 -15.36 4.29
CA ARG A 20 6.76 -14.16 4.71
C ARG A 20 6.69 -13.19 3.56
N CYS A 21 5.51 -12.61 3.33
CA CYS A 21 5.39 -11.55 2.34
C CYS A 21 6.28 -10.36 2.73
N THR A 22 6.90 -9.73 1.73
CA THR A 22 7.70 -8.53 1.97
C THR A 22 6.79 -7.36 2.36
N ALA A 23 7.36 -6.32 2.97
CA ALA A 23 6.60 -5.13 3.34
C ALA A 23 5.91 -4.48 2.12
N LEU A 24 6.57 -4.47 0.96
CA LEU A 24 6.03 -3.92 -0.28
C LEU A 24 4.90 -4.79 -0.85
N ASP A 25 5.04 -6.11 -0.79
CA ASP A 25 3.97 -7.03 -1.21
C ASP A 25 2.75 -6.89 -0.31
N ALA A 26 2.97 -6.77 1.01
CA ALA A 26 1.91 -6.51 1.97
C ALA A 26 1.21 -5.18 1.68
N LEU A 27 1.96 -4.13 1.35
CA LEU A 27 1.36 -2.83 0.99
C LEU A 27 0.53 -2.91 -0.29
N THR A 28 0.94 -3.69 -1.29
CA THR A 28 0.16 -3.90 -2.53
C THR A 28 -1.00 -4.87 -2.42
N HIS A 29 -1.28 -5.39 -1.23
CA HIS A 29 -2.38 -6.33 -0.99
C HIS A 29 -3.77 -5.67 -1.17
N PRO A 30 -4.79 -6.40 -1.67
CA PRO A 30 -6.15 -5.89 -1.84
C PRO A 30 -6.81 -5.38 -0.56
N PHE A 31 -6.35 -5.86 0.59
CA PHE A 31 -6.79 -5.38 1.90
C PHE A 31 -6.62 -3.85 2.06
N PHE A 32 -5.62 -3.25 1.40
CA PHE A 32 -5.38 -1.82 1.42
C PHE A 32 -6.01 -1.07 0.23
N ASP A 33 -6.75 -1.74 -0.66
CA ASP A 33 -7.39 -1.08 -1.81
C ASP A 33 -8.45 -0.06 -1.36
N GLU A 34 -9.14 -0.30 -0.25
CA GLU A 34 -10.05 0.70 0.32
C GLU A 34 -9.32 2.01 0.66
N LEU A 35 -8.08 1.97 1.14
CA LEU A 35 -7.30 3.18 1.41
C LEU A 35 -6.82 3.91 0.16
N ARG A 36 -6.85 3.23 -1.00
CA ARG A 36 -6.54 3.80 -2.32
C ARG A 36 -7.75 4.41 -3.00
N ASP A 37 -8.95 4.26 -2.47
CA ASP A 37 -10.12 4.95 -3.00
C ASP A 37 -10.09 6.43 -2.54
N PRO A 38 -10.13 7.41 -3.46
CA PRO A 38 -10.20 8.83 -3.09
C PRO A 38 -11.43 9.21 -2.26
N ASN A 39 -12.47 8.37 -2.26
CA ASN A 39 -13.70 8.58 -1.48
C ASN A 39 -13.60 8.04 -0.06
N THR A 40 -12.57 7.27 0.27
CA THR A 40 -12.42 6.70 1.60
C THR A 40 -12.15 7.78 2.63
N ARG A 41 -12.94 7.74 3.69
CA ARG A 41 -12.87 8.67 4.81
C ARG A 41 -12.72 7.88 6.09
N LEU A 42 -12.10 8.52 7.08
CA LEU A 42 -12.11 7.98 8.43
C LEU A 42 -13.57 7.84 8.90
N PRO A 43 -13.86 6.90 9.82
CA PRO A 43 -15.21 6.75 10.40
C PRO A 43 -15.71 8.05 11.07
N ASN A 44 -14.81 8.95 11.40
CA ASN A 44 -15.10 10.30 11.93
C ASN A 44 -15.45 11.34 10.84
N GLY A 45 -15.57 10.93 9.57
CA GLY A 45 -15.86 11.80 8.42
C GLY A 45 -14.67 12.65 7.92
N ARG A 46 -13.50 12.58 8.58
CA ARG A 46 -12.28 13.29 8.17
C ARG A 46 -11.58 12.58 7.01
N PHE A 47 -10.80 13.34 6.23
CA PHE A 47 -9.91 12.79 5.22
C PHE A 47 -8.83 11.90 5.85
N LEU A 48 -8.38 10.91 5.07
CA LEU A 48 -7.24 10.10 5.45
C LEU A 48 -5.97 10.98 5.61
N PRO A 49 -5.05 10.62 6.51
CA PRO A 49 -3.74 11.24 6.57
C PRO A 49 -2.96 11.03 5.25
N PRO A 50 -1.84 11.73 5.02
CA PRO A 50 -0.99 11.45 3.86
C PRO A 50 -0.42 10.03 3.98
N LEU A 51 -0.96 9.10 3.19
CA LEU A 51 -0.57 7.68 3.17
C LEU A 51 0.44 7.37 2.06
N PHE A 52 0.51 8.21 1.03
CA PHE A 52 1.27 7.97 -0.20
C PHE A 52 2.46 8.93 -0.37
N ASN A 53 2.92 9.52 0.73
CA ASN A 53 4.05 10.46 0.77
C ASN A 53 5.41 9.74 0.81
N PHE A 54 5.60 8.76 -0.08
CA PHE A 54 6.82 7.95 -0.12
C PHE A 54 8.05 8.79 -0.49
N LYS A 55 9.16 8.50 0.17
CA LYS A 55 10.47 9.10 -0.10
C LYS A 55 11.26 8.23 -1.08
N SER A 56 12.25 8.83 -1.74
CA SER A 56 13.07 8.14 -2.75
C SER A 56 13.81 6.90 -2.22
N HIS A 57 14.15 6.88 -0.93
CA HIS A 57 14.78 5.69 -0.32
C HIS A 57 13.79 4.55 -0.05
N GLU A 58 12.49 4.86 0.13
CA GLU A 58 11.44 3.86 0.34
C GLU A 58 11.05 3.18 -0.97
N LEU A 59 11.19 3.90 -2.08
CA LEU A 59 10.90 3.40 -3.42
C LEU A 59 12.14 2.81 -4.14
N LYS A 60 13.29 2.79 -3.48
CA LYS A 60 14.54 2.34 -4.08
C LYS A 60 14.50 0.83 -4.33
N GLY A 61 14.56 0.43 -5.61
CA GLY A 61 14.56 -0.97 -6.01
C GLY A 61 13.16 -1.59 -6.16
N VAL A 62 12.11 -0.78 -6.08
CA VAL A 62 10.73 -1.22 -6.32
C VAL A 62 10.44 -1.24 -7.82
N PRO A 63 9.94 -2.34 -8.39
CA PRO A 63 9.56 -2.38 -9.80
C PRO A 63 8.39 -1.43 -10.09
N ILE A 64 8.38 -0.89 -11.31
CA ILE A 64 7.42 0.15 -11.74
C ILE A 64 5.97 -0.32 -11.60
N GLU A 65 5.69 -1.60 -11.87
CA GLU A 65 4.35 -2.19 -11.72
C GLU A 65 3.83 -2.10 -10.28
N THR A 66 4.72 -2.38 -9.31
CA THR A 66 4.42 -2.26 -7.88
C THR A 66 4.25 -0.79 -7.49
N LEU A 67 5.05 0.13 -8.05
CA LEU A 67 4.90 1.57 -7.81
C LEU A 67 3.53 2.10 -8.26
N VAL A 68 3.03 1.67 -9.41
CA VAL A 68 1.70 2.06 -9.91
C VAL A 68 0.58 1.55 -9.00
N LYS A 69 0.73 0.34 -8.44
CA LYS A 69 -0.21 -0.19 -7.43
C LYS A 69 -0.06 0.51 -6.08
N LEU A 70 1.15 0.87 -5.69
CA LEU A 70 1.45 1.49 -4.39
C LEU A 70 0.93 2.94 -4.34
N VAL A 71 1.12 3.69 -5.43
CA VAL A 71 0.77 5.13 -5.52
C VAL A 71 -0.33 5.32 -6.58
N PRO A 72 -1.61 5.42 -6.17
CA PRO A 72 -2.71 5.66 -7.08
C PRO A 72 -2.62 7.05 -7.75
N GLU A 73 -3.27 7.22 -8.89
CA GLU A 73 -3.13 8.43 -9.72
C GLU A 73 -3.48 9.73 -8.97
N HIS A 74 -4.51 9.69 -8.13
CA HIS A 74 -4.93 10.84 -7.31
C HIS A 74 -3.87 11.23 -6.26
N ALA A 75 -3.03 10.28 -5.84
CA ALA A 75 -2.02 10.46 -4.81
C ALA A 75 -0.62 10.74 -5.36
N ARG A 76 -0.42 10.69 -6.70
CA ARG A 76 0.87 11.05 -7.33
C ARG A 76 1.35 12.44 -6.95
N LYS A 77 0.44 13.39 -6.71
CA LYS A 77 0.76 14.74 -6.22
C LYS A 77 1.43 14.75 -4.85
N GLN A 78 1.21 13.73 -4.02
CA GLN A 78 1.82 13.59 -2.69
C GLN A 78 3.20 12.91 -2.74
N CYS A 79 3.56 12.31 -3.89
CA CYS A 79 4.81 11.59 -4.08
C CYS A 79 5.66 12.30 -5.15
N PRO A 80 6.37 13.39 -4.81
CA PRO A 80 7.12 14.21 -5.78
C PRO A 80 8.28 13.46 -6.45
N PHE A 81 8.68 12.31 -5.90
CA PHE A 81 9.72 11.45 -6.47
C PHE A 81 9.21 10.48 -7.54
N LEU A 82 7.88 10.31 -7.69
CA LEU A 82 7.29 9.71 -8.88
C LEU A 82 7.29 10.79 -9.98
N GLY A 83 8.48 11.16 -10.45
CA GLY A 83 8.65 12.05 -11.59
C GLY A 83 8.20 11.32 -12.86
N LEU A 84 6.92 11.42 -13.17
CA LEU A 84 6.35 11.36 -14.52
C LEU A 84 6.15 12.78 -15.01
#